data_AF-A2WU09-F1
#
_entry.id   AF-A2WU09-F1
#
_cell.length_a   1.000
_cell.length_b   1.000
_cell.length_c   1.000
_cell.angle_alpha   90.00
_cell.angle_beta   90.00
_cell.angle_gamma   90.00
#
_symmetry.space_group_name_H-M   'P 1'
#
loop_
_entity.id
_entity.type
_entity.pdbx_description
1 polymer ?
#
loop_
_entity_poly.entity_id
_entity_poly.type
_entity_poly.pdbx_seq_one_letter_code
_entity_poly.pdbx_strand_id
1 'polypeptide(L)'
;MATSFPWVTSADLPVLHCTLESMLLKGITSVEGKATCNRCRAEVPIAYDLDAKFREVRDYVAANIHIMDDRAPEHWMCPRLPDCGSCGKKACMWPQIPNEKREINWLFLFLAQMLGCCTLEGLKFFCKNTKNHYTGAKTRVLYYAYIEMCRQLDPQGPFNI
;
A
#
# COMPACT_ATOMS: atom_id res chain seq x y z
N MET A 1 21.00 -5.95 -10.43
CA MET A 1 20.74 -6.36 -9.03
C MET A 1 19.48 -5.64 -8.59
N ALA A 2 18.38 -6.36 -8.37
CA ALA A 2 17.17 -5.73 -7.88
C ALA A 2 17.43 -5.23 -6.45
N THR A 3 17.43 -3.92 -6.26
CA THR A 3 17.52 -3.32 -4.92
C THR A 3 16.26 -3.70 -4.16
N SER A 4 16.40 -4.65 -3.24
CA SER A 4 15.32 -5.02 -2.32
C SER A 4 15.04 -3.85 -1.40
N PHE A 5 13.77 -3.50 -1.21
CA PHE A 5 13.39 -2.46 -0.27
C PHE A 5 13.83 -2.83 1.16
N PRO A 6 14.27 -1.88 2.00
CA PRO A 6 14.82 -2.19 3.32
C PRO A 6 13.77 -2.70 4.33
N TRP A 7 12.49 -2.56 4.00
CA TRP A 7 11.35 -2.98 4.82
C TRP A 7 10.79 -4.36 4.46
N VAL A 8 11.37 -5.09 3.49
CA VAL A 8 10.92 -6.45 3.16
C VAL A 8 11.75 -7.49 3.91
N THR A 9 11.13 -8.63 4.26
CA THR A 9 11.80 -9.73 4.97
C THR A 9 12.65 -10.61 4.05
N SER A 10 12.33 -10.65 2.76
CA SER A 10 13.08 -11.38 1.73
C SER A 10 12.94 -10.69 0.38
N ALA A 11 14.04 -10.62 -0.37
CA ALA A 11 14.05 -10.07 -1.73
C ALA A 11 13.17 -10.88 -2.71
N ASP A 12 12.93 -12.17 -2.43
CA ASP A 12 12.08 -13.03 -3.25
C ASP A 12 10.59 -12.81 -3.01
N LEU A 13 10.23 -12.23 -1.86
CA LEU A 13 8.84 -11.99 -1.43
C LEU A 13 8.66 -10.53 -0.99
N PRO A 14 8.63 -9.58 -1.94
CA PRO A 14 8.53 -8.14 -1.64
C PRO A 14 7.18 -7.70 -1.06
N VAL A 15 6.25 -8.64 -0.91
CA VAL A 15 4.95 -8.46 -0.26
C VAL A 15 4.99 -8.73 1.24
N LEU A 16 6.10 -9.32 1.75
CA LEU A 16 6.30 -9.62 3.16
C LEU A 16 7.19 -8.56 3.79
N HIS A 17 6.64 -7.82 4.73
CA HIS A 17 7.25 -6.66 5.36
C HIS A 17 7.72 -6.99 6.77
N CYS A 18 8.76 -6.31 7.24
CA CYS A 18 9.09 -6.27 8.67
C CYS A 18 7.98 -5.55 9.45
N THR A 19 7.96 -5.69 10.78
CA THR A 19 7.03 -4.92 11.62
C THR A 19 7.40 -3.44 11.65
N LEU A 20 6.44 -2.57 12.00
CA LEU A 20 6.68 -1.14 12.20
C LEU A 20 7.81 -0.92 13.21
N GLU A 21 7.76 -1.61 14.35
CA GLU A 21 8.79 -1.53 15.40
C GLU A 21 10.18 -1.86 14.85
N SER A 22 10.30 -2.94 14.07
CA SER A 22 11.57 -3.32 13.46
C SER A 22 12.08 -2.28 12.47
N MET A 23 11.20 -1.66 11.68
CA MET A 23 11.57 -0.59 10.76
C MET A 23 12.08 0.65 11.53
N LEU A 24 11.36 1.08 12.57
CA LEU A 24 11.74 2.23 13.39
C LEU A 24 13.07 2.00 14.13
N LEU A 25 13.30 0.81 14.68
CA LEU A 25 14.58 0.43 15.31
C LEU A 25 15.76 0.47 14.32
N LYS A 26 15.51 0.20 13.04
CA LYS A 26 16.50 0.33 11.96
C LYS A 26 16.66 1.77 11.45
N GLY A 27 15.96 2.75 12.02
CA GLY A 27 15.99 4.15 11.60
C GLY A 27 15.18 4.44 10.35
N ILE A 28 14.31 3.52 9.90
CA ILE A 28 13.42 3.74 8.76
C ILE A 28 12.20 4.51 9.28
N THR A 29 12.20 5.83 9.07
CA THR A 29 11.14 6.74 9.51
C THR A 29 10.27 7.25 8.36
N SER A 30 10.70 7.06 7.11
CA SER A 30 9.96 7.47 5.93
C SER A 30 10.00 6.41 4.83
N VAL A 31 8.97 6.42 3.99
CA VAL A 31 8.84 5.56 2.82
C VAL A 31 8.65 6.45 1.60
N GLU A 32 9.54 6.29 0.62
CA GLU A 32 9.53 7.07 -0.60
C GLU A 32 9.01 6.26 -1.78
N GLY A 33 8.31 6.94 -2.67
CA GLY A 33 7.87 6.41 -3.96
C GLY A 33 7.81 7.52 -5.00
N LYS A 34 7.49 7.17 -6.24
CA LYS A 34 7.36 8.12 -7.34
C LYS A 34 5.91 8.21 -7.80
N ALA A 35 5.49 9.40 -8.19
CA ALA A 35 4.21 9.62 -8.83
C ALA A 35 4.38 10.46 -10.10
N THR A 36 3.56 10.14 -11.10
CA THR A 36 3.53 10.84 -12.39
C THR A 36 2.18 11.54 -12.56
N CYS A 37 2.21 12.81 -12.91
CA CYS A 37 1.00 13.54 -13.25
C CYS A 37 0.41 13.00 -14.55
N ASN A 38 -0.85 12.56 -14.53
CA ASN A 38 -1.55 12.11 -15.73
C ASN A 38 -1.95 13.24 -16.71
N ARG A 39 -1.70 14.51 -16.34
CA ARG A 39 -1.99 15.70 -17.17
C ARG A 39 -0.75 16.27 -17.86
N CYS A 40 0.27 16.61 -17.08
CA CYS A 40 1.49 17.26 -17.59
C CYS A 40 2.72 16.34 -17.61
N ARG A 41 2.58 15.08 -17.19
CA ARG A 41 3.66 14.08 -17.13
C ARG A 41 4.82 14.42 -16.20
N ALA A 42 4.68 15.44 -15.34
CA ALA A 42 5.66 15.72 -14.30
C ALA A 42 5.79 14.51 -13.36
N GLU A 43 7.03 14.10 -13.11
CA GLU A 43 7.38 13.05 -12.16
C GLU A 43 7.92 13.69 -10.88
N VAL A 44 7.40 13.27 -9.73
CA VAL A 44 7.86 13.77 -8.44
C VAL A 44 8.07 12.61 -7.47
N PRO A 45 9.16 12.62 -6.68
CA PRO A 45 9.25 11.76 -5.51
C PRO A 45 8.23 12.24 -4.46
N ILE A 46 7.60 11.30 -3.77
CA ILE A 46 6.72 11.54 -2.63
C ILE A 46 7.26 10.70 -1.47
N ALA A 47 7.50 11.36 -0.34
CA ALA A 47 7.87 10.72 0.90
C ALA A 47 6.70 10.77 1.88
N TYR A 48 6.47 9.67 2.57
CA TYR A 48 5.51 9.59 3.67
C TYR A 48 6.23 9.29 4.97
N ASP A 49 5.84 9.98 6.05
CA ASP A 49 6.21 9.59 7.39
C ASP A 49 5.57 8.23 7.72
N LEU A 50 6.39 7.25 8.05
CA LEU A 50 5.98 5.85 8.21
C LEU A 50 4.98 5.69 9.35
N ASP A 51 5.30 6.24 10.53
CA ASP A 51 4.49 6.08 11.74
C ASP A 51 3.16 6.84 11.62
N ALA A 52 3.20 8.10 11.19
CA ALA A 52 2.01 8.92 11.05
C ALA A 52 1.04 8.36 9.99
N LYS A 53 1.54 7.94 8.83
CA LYS A 53 0.68 7.36 7.79
C LYS A 53 0.18 5.97 8.13
N PHE A 54 1.01 5.14 8.78
CA PHE A 54 0.51 3.85 9.24
C PHE A 54 -0.59 4.02 10.28
N ARG A 55 -0.42 4.92 11.25
CA ARG A 55 -1.45 5.25 12.26
C ARG A 55 -2.77 5.64 11.61
N GLU A 56 -2.75 6.52 10.60
CA GLU A 56 -3.94 6.92 9.84
C GLU A 56 -4.71 5.72 9.26
N VAL A 57 -4.01 4.82 8.55
CA VAL A 57 -4.64 3.64 7.94
C VAL A 57 -5.09 2.63 8.99
N ARG A 58 -4.23 2.35 9.98
CA ARG A 58 -4.53 1.44 11.09
C ARG A 58 -5.79 1.85 11.82
N ASP A 59 -5.88 3.10 12.24
CA ASP A 59 -6.97 3.58 13.08
C ASP A 59 -8.29 3.53 12.29
N TYR A 60 -8.25 3.82 10.99
CA TYR A 60 -9.39 3.61 10.09
C TYR A 60 -9.80 2.14 10.00
N VAL A 61 -8.85 1.22 9.82
CA VAL A 61 -9.14 -0.22 9.79
C VAL A 61 -9.77 -0.67 11.11
N ALA A 62 -9.13 -0.38 12.24
CA ALA A 62 -9.62 -0.78 13.56
C ALA A 62 -11.06 -0.28 13.82
N ALA A 63 -11.37 0.95 13.39
CA ALA A 63 -12.71 1.52 13.56
C ALA A 63 -13.78 0.93 12.63
N ASN A 64 -13.41 0.34 11.48
CA ASN A 64 -14.38 -0.03 10.43
C ASN A 64 -14.35 -1.51 10.02
N ILE A 65 -13.37 -2.30 10.48
CA ILE A 65 -13.18 -3.69 10.02
C ILE A 65 -14.43 -4.57 10.18
N HIS A 66 -15.21 -4.35 11.24
CA HIS A 66 -16.43 -5.10 11.58
C HIS A 66 -17.63 -4.80 10.67
N ILE A 67 -17.62 -3.70 9.90
CA ILE A 67 -18.69 -3.34 8.94
C ILE A 67 -18.24 -3.46 7.47
N MET A 68 -16.99 -3.88 7.23
CA MET A 68 -16.46 -3.97 5.87
C MET A 68 -16.92 -5.22 5.11
N ASP A 69 -17.42 -6.26 5.80
CA ASP A 69 -17.94 -7.51 5.21
C ASP A 69 -17.00 -8.12 4.13
N ASP A 70 -15.70 -8.19 4.44
CA ASP A 70 -14.63 -8.61 3.53
C ASP A 70 -14.50 -7.80 2.23
N ARG A 71 -14.95 -6.54 2.22
CA ARG A 71 -14.94 -5.68 1.04
C ARG A 71 -14.26 -4.35 1.31
N ALA A 72 -13.41 -3.95 0.37
CA ALA A 72 -12.75 -2.66 0.43
C ALA A 72 -13.79 -1.54 0.30
N PRO A 73 -13.76 -0.53 1.17
CA PRO A 73 -14.61 0.66 1.05
C PRO A 73 -14.30 1.44 -0.23
N GLU A 74 -15.23 2.31 -0.63
CA GLU A 74 -15.18 3.02 -1.90
C GLU A 74 -13.90 3.88 -2.07
N HIS A 75 -13.46 4.57 -1.01
CA HIS A 75 -12.26 5.42 -1.08
C HIS A 75 -10.95 4.62 -1.25
N TRP A 76 -10.92 3.32 -0.94
CA TRP A 76 -9.81 2.44 -1.30
C TRP A 76 -9.92 1.96 -2.74
N MET A 77 -11.14 1.71 -3.23
CA MET A 77 -11.38 1.33 -4.63
C MET A 77 -11.08 2.47 -5.61
N CYS A 78 -11.34 3.70 -5.16
CA CYS A 78 -11.08 4.95 -5.87
C CYS A 78 -10.19 5.88 -5.02
N PRO A 79 -8.89 5.57 -4.88
CA PRO A 79 -7.97 6.36 -4.06
C PRO A 79 -7.97 7.83 -4.43
N ARG A 80 -7.96 8.70 -3.42
CA ARG A 80 -7.74 10.14 -3.63
C ARG A 80 -6.27 10.38 -3.96
N LEU A 81 -5.99 10.67 -5.22
CA LEU A 81 -4.64 11.01 -5.68
C LEU A 81 -4.23 12.42 -5.21
N PRO A 82 -2.92 12.67 -5.03
CA PRO A 82 -2.40 14.01 -4.78
C PRO A 82 -2.62 14.96 -5.95
N ASP A 83 -2.60 16.25 -5.63
CA ASP A 83 -2.61 17.34 -6.61
C ASP A 83 -1.21 17.50 -7.23
N CYS A 84 -1.15 17.97 -8.48
CA CYS A 84 0.12 18.21 -9.15
C CYS A 84 0.62 19.63 -8.87
N GLY A 85 1.77 19.74 -8.21
CA GLY A 85 2.42 21.05 -7.97
C GLY A 85 2.88 21.76 -9.25
N SER A 86 3.19 21.02 -10.32
CA SER A 86 3.71 21.60 -11.57
C SER A 86 2.63 22.25 -12.45
N CYS A 87 1.42 21.70 -12.50
CA CYS A 87 0.33 22.24 -13.34
C CYS A 87 -0.93 22.65 -12.54
N GLY A 88 -0.92 22.50 -11.22
CA GLY A 88 -2.02 22.87 -10.32
C GLY A 88 -3.29 22.03 -10.45
N LYS A 89 -3.27 20.97 -11.27
CA LYS A 89 -4.44 20.10 -11.44
C LYS A 89 -4.62 19.18 -10.23
N LYS A 90 -5.87 19.01 -9.82
CA LYS A 90 -6.23 18.22 -8.64
C LYS A 90 -6.29 16.73 -8.94
N ALA A 91 -6.00 15.90 -7.92
CA ALA A 91 -6.14 14.45 -7.93
C ALA A 91 -5.63 13.77 -9.22
N CYS A 92 -4.39 14.08 -9.60
CA CYS A 92 -3.85 13.65 -10.89
C CYS A 92 -2.45 13.02 -10.81
N MET A 93 -1.87 12.93 -9.61
CA MET A 93 -0.59 12.29 -9.36
C MET A 93 -0.79 10.79 -9.18
N TRP A 94 -0.62 10.03 -10.26
CA TRP A 94 -0.76 8.56 -10.24
C TRP A 94 0.55 7.93 -9.73
N PRO A 95 0.50 6.96 -8.80
CA PRO A 95 1.72 6.31 -8.33
C PRO A 95 2.38 5.50 -9.44
N GLN A 96 3.70 5.48 -9.49
CA GLN A 96 4.42 4.63 -10.41
C GLN A 96 4.34 3.18 -9.92
N ILE A 97 3.66 2.33 -10.69
CA ILE A 97 3.50 0.90 -10.39
C ILE A 97 4.21 0.12 -11.50
N PRO A 98 5.36 -0.52 -11.20
CA PRO A 98 6.06 -1.37 -12.16
C PRO A 98 5.19 -2.52 -12.66
N ASN A 99 5.45 -2.97 -13.89
CA ASN A 99 4.82 -4.17 -14.45
C ASN A 99 5.35 -5.45 -13.77
N GLU A 100 6.62 -5.44 -13.37
CA GLU A 100 7.21 -6.51 -12.58
C GLU A 100 6.69 -6.41 -11.14
N LYS A 101 5.91 -7.42 -10.73
CA LYS A 101 5.19 -7.42 -9.45
C LYS A 101 6.14 -7.44 -8.27
N ARG A 102 7.37 -7.93 -8.48
CA ARG A 102 8.43 -7.93 -7.47
C ARG A 102 9.05 -6.54 -7.23
N GLU A 103 8.91 -5.61 -8.16
CA GLU A 103 9.45 -4.25 -8.04
C GLU A 103 8.43 -3.26 -7.45
N ILE A 104 7.18 -3.70 -7.25
CA ILE A 104 6.13 -2.86 -6.68
C ILE A 104 6.49 -2.50 -5.23
N ASN A 105 6.50 -1.20 -4.92
CA ASN A 105 6.63 -0.71 -3.56
C ASN A 105 5.28 -0.79 -2.83
N TRP A 106 4.96 -1.98 -2.32
CA TRP A 106 3.68 -2.26 -1.66
C TRP A 106 3.45 -1.39 -0.41
N LEU A 107 4.48 -1.15 0.39
CA LEU A 107 4.40 -0.30 1.58
C LEU A 107 4.06 1.15 1.22
N PHE A 108 4.71 1.72 0.21
CA PHE A 108 4.39 3.07 -0.26
C PHE A 108 2.93 3.19 -0.71
N LEU A 109 2.46 2.24 -1.52
CA LEU A 109 1.08 2.25 -2.01
C LEU A 109 0.07 2.09 -0.87
N PHE A 110 0.37 1.25 0.12
CA PHE A 110 -0.46 1.06 1.29
C PHE A 110 -0.56 2.33 2.15
N LEU A 111 0.58 2.95 2.51
CA LEU A 111 0.62 4.18 3.31
C LEU A 111 -0.06 5.35 2.60
N ALA A 112 0.02 5.39 1.27
CA ALA A 112 -0.68 6.37 0.44
C ALA A 112 -2.18 6.10 0.29
N GLN A 113 -2.68 4.96 0.79
CA GLN A 113 -4.02 4.42 0.52
C GLN A 113 -4.32 4.24 -0.98
N MET A 114 -3.30 3.88 -1.76
CA MET A 114 -3.31 3.73 -3.23
C MET A 114 -3.23 2.28 -3.72
N LEU A 115 -3.38 1.26 -2.87
CA LEU A 115 -3.43 -0.14 -3.35
C LEU A 115 -4.55 -0.36 -4.38
N GLY A 116 -5.61 0.46 -4.35
CA GLY A 116 -6.67 0.45 -5.37
C GLY A 116 -6.20 0.84 -6.78
N CYS A 117 -5.06 1.52 -6.92
CA CYS A 117 -4.46 1.83 -8.21
C CYS A 117 -3.85 0.58 -8.88
N CYS A 118 -3.57 -0.49 -8.13
CA CYS A 118 -3.07 -1.74 -8.69
C CYS A 118 -4.10 -2.43 -9.58
N THR A 119 -3.60 -3.21 -10.53
CA THR A 119 -4.43 -4.14 -11.31
C THR A 119 -4.94 -5.27 -10.42
N LEU A 120 -6.04 -5.92 -10.83
CA LEU A 120 -6.54 -7.10 -10.13
C LEU A 120 -5.46 -8.19 -10.04
N GLU A 121 -4.71 -8.43 -11.12
CA GLU A 121 -3.63 -9.42 -11.13
C GLU A 121 -2.50 -9.09 -10.14
N GLY A 122 -2.15 -7.81 -10.01
CA GLY A 122 -1.19 -7.36 -8.99
C GLY A 122 -1.68 -7.67 -7.58
N LEU A 123 -2.93 -7.33 -7.27
CA LEU A 123 -3.54 -7.63 -5.97
C LEU A 123 -3.66 -9.14 -5.71
N LYS A 124 -3.98 -9.94 -6.74
CA LYS A 124 -4.01 -11.40 -6.65
C LYS A 124 -2.63 -11.98 -6.37
N PHE A 125 -1.59 -11.43 -6.99
CA PHE A 125 -0.21 -11.80 -6.69
C PHE A 125 0.14 -11.50 -5.23
N PHE A 126 -0.21 -10.32 -4.73
CA PHE A 126 -0.02 -9.99 -3.32
C PHE A 126 -0.69 -11.03 -2.41
N CYS A 127 -2.01 -11.20 -2.55
CA CYS A 127 -2.77 -12.10 -1.68
C CYS A 127 -2.29 -13.55 -1.78
N LYS A 128 -1.95 -14.04 -2.98
CA LYS A 128 -1.38 -15.39 -3.15
C LYS A 128 -0.09 -15.57 -2.35
N ASN A 129 0.81 -14.59 -2.37
CA ASN A 129 2.11 -14.68 -1.72
C ASN A 129 2.06 -14.37 -0.20
N THR A 130 0.98 -13.78 0.29
CA THR A 130 0.68 -13.64 1.73
C THR A 130 -0.31 -14.69 2.24
N LYS A 131 -0.64 -15.71 1.44
CA LYS A 131 -1.59 -16.79 1.78
C LYS A 131 -3.03 -16.33 2.11
N ASN A 132 -3.46 -15.21 1.53
CA ASN A 132 -4.82 -14.68 1.63
C ASN A 132 -5.70 -15.09 0.44
N HIS A 133 -7.02 -14.96 0.57
CA HIS A 133 -7.98 -15.28 -0.49
C HIS A 133 -7.80 -14.36 -1.72
N TYR A 134 -7.52 -14.96 -2.89
CA TYR A 134 -7.13 -14.24 -4.10
C TYR A 134 -8.01 -14.51 -5.33
N THR A 135 -9.05 -15.35 -5.25
CA THR A 135 -9.92 -15.67 -6.39
C THR A 135 -11.11 -14.72 -6.55
N GLY A 136 -11.31 -13.79 -5.60
CA GLY A 136 -12.44 -12.88 -5.56
C GLY A 136 -12.37 -11.70 -6.54
N ALA A 137 -13.44 -10.89 -6.51
CA ALA A 137 -13.48 -9.59 -7.17
C ALA A 137 -12.47 -8.61 -6.55
N LYS A 138 -12.12 -7.55 -7.29
CA LYS A 138 -11.13 -6.54 -6.85
C LYS A 138 -11.44 -5.98 -5.46
N THR A 139 -12.71 -5.74 -5.13
CA THR A 139 -13.14 -5.26 -3.81
C THR A 139 -12.72 -6.18 -2.66
N ARG A 140 -12.82 -7.50 -2.83
CA ARG A 140 -12.42 -8.49 -1.81
C ARG A 140 -10.91 -8.65 -1.74
N VAL A 141 -10.25 -8.76 -2.89
CA VAL A 141 -8.78 -8.93 -2.92
C VAL A 141 -8.07 -7.68 -2.38
N LEU A 142 -8.60 -6.50 -2.68
CA LEU A 142 -8.08 -5.25 -2.13
C LEU A 142 -8.25 -5.16 -0.62
N TYR A 143 -9.39 -5.60 -0.09
CA TYR A 143 -9.63 -5.68 1.35
C TYR A 143 -8.55 -6.52 2.04
N TYR A 144 -8.36 -7.78 1.59
CA TYR A 144 -7.35 -8.65 2.17
C TYR A 144 -5.93 -8.08 2.07
N ALA A 145 -5.61 -7.37 0.98
CA ALA A 145 -4.32 -6.69 0.86
C ALA A 145 -4.11 -5.63 1.94
N TYR A 146 -5.11 -4.79 2.23
CA TYR A 146 -5.02 -3.78 3.30
C TYR A 146 -4.93 -4.41 4.69
N ILE A 147 -5.78 -5.39 4.99
CA ILE A 147 -5.79 -6.06 6.29
C ILE A 147 -4.48 -6.79 6.54
N GLU A 148 -3.95 -7.48 5.52
CA GLU A 148 -2.67 -8.16 5.61
C GLU A 148 -1.50 -7.20 5.84
N MET A 149 -1.45 -6.08 5.13
CA MET A 149 -0.43 -5.04 5.38
C MET A 149 -0.49 -4.54 6.83
N CYS A 150 -1.69 -4.36 7.39
CA CYS A 150 -1.85 -3.99 8.79
C CYS A 150 -1.30 -5.07 9.73
N ARG A 151 -1.61 -6.36 9.48
CA ARG A 151 -1.11 -7.48 10.28
C ARG A 151 0.41 -7.62 10.22
N GLN A 152 1.03 -7.38 9.06
CA GLN A 152 2.49 -7.44 8.94
C GLN A 152 3.17 -6.31 9.72
N LEU A 153 2.63 -5.09 9.66
CA LEU A 153 3.20 -3.92 10.33
C LEU A 153 2.92 -3.89 11.85
N ASP A 154 1.75 -4.37 12.27
CA ASP A 154 1.34 -4.48 13.67
C ASP A 154 0.65 -5.84 13.94
N PRO A 155 1.44 -6.89 14.21
CA PRO A 155 0.91 -8.25 14.42
C PRO A 155 0.02 -8.39 15.66
N GLN A 156 0.08 -7.45 16.60
CA GLN A 156 -0.74 -7.44 17.81
C GLN A 156 -1.98 -6.55 17.66
N GLY A 157 -2.16 -5.93 16.49
CA GLY A 157 -3.29 -5.06 16.20
C GLY A 157 -4.62 -5.82 16.05
N PRO A 158 -5.75 -5.11 16.10
CA PRO A 158 -7.10 -5.69 16.12
C PRO A 158 -7.58 -6.12 14.72
N PHE A 159 -6.72 -6.75 13.92
CA PHE A 159 -7.01 -7.09 12.52
C PHE A 159 -7.32 -8.58 12.32
N ASN A 160 -7.35 -9.37 13.38
CA ASN A 160 -7.73 -10.78 13.28
C ASN A 160 -9.24 -10.85 13.08
N ILE A 161 -9.63 -11.51 11.99
CA ILE A 161 -11.02 -11.80 11.60
C ILE A 161 -11.18 -13.31 11.67
#